data_AF-A0A536S8K5-F1
#
_entry.id   AF-A0A536S8K5-F1
#
_cell.length_a   1.000
_cell.length_b   1.000
_cell.length_c   1.000
_cell.angle_alpha   90.00
_cell.angle_beta   90.00
_cell.angle_gamma   90.00
#
_symmetry.space_group_name_H-M   'P 1'
#
loop_
_entity.id
_entity.type
_entity.pdbx_description
1 polymer ?
#
loop_
_entity_poly.entity_id
_entity_poly.type
_entity_poly.pdbx_seq_one_letter_code
_entity_poly.pdbx_strand_id
1 'polypeptide(L)'
;VVTVQPQSVPATFEYVGQTAGSREVEVRARVTGIVLKRNYREGAPVARGQSMFTIDPAPFEVAAARAEAALASAEAKLAQARRNGARLKPLFE
;
A
#
# COMPACT_ATOMS: atom_id res chain seq x y z
N VAL A 1 11.35 50.11 58.10
CA VAL A 1 12.17 49.91 56.88
C VAL A 1 11.94 48.48 56.42
N VAL A 2 11.45 48.26 55.20
CA VAL A 2 11.21 46.90 54.68
C VAL A 2 12.49 46.43 53.99
N THR A 3 13.06 45.34 54.50
CA THR A 3 14.28 44.73 53.95
C THR A 3 13.89 43.71 52.88
N VAL A 4 14.31 43.94 51.64
CA VAL A 4 14.05 43.05 50.50
C VAL A 4 15.23 42.10 50.30
N GLN A 5 14.98 40.78 50.25
CA GLN A 5 15.98 39.77 49.87
C GLN A 5 15.82 39.37 48.40
N PRO A 6 16.91 39.19 47.64
CA PRO A 6 16.85 38.65 46.28
C PRO A 6 16.30 37.22 46.33
N GLN A 7 15.22 36.97 45.61
CA GLN A 7 14.70 35.62 45.38
C GLN A 7 14.64 35.37 43.89
N SER A 8 15.04 34.17 43.48
CA SER A 8 15.00 33.77 42.08
C SER A 8 13.56 33.43 41.71
N VAL A 9 12.96 34.23 40.82
CA VAL A 9 11.58 34.04 40.34
C VAL A 9 11.65 33.46 38.92
N PRO A 10 10.87 32.43 38.59
CA PRO A 10 10.87 31.87 37.24
C PRO A 10 10.40 32.92 36.22
N ALA A 11 11.18 33.13 35.16
CA ALA A 11 10.77 33.95 34.02
C ALA A 11 10.00 33.07 33.03
N THR A 12 8.69 33.29 32.91
CA THR A 12 7.83 32.65 31.90
C THR A 12 7.80 33.49 30.64
N PHE A 13 8.05 32.85 29.50
CA PHE A 13 8.00 33.47 28.19
C PHE A 13 6.92 32.78 27.36
N GLU A 14 6.01 33.56 26.79
CA GLU A 14 4.99 33.07 25.86
C GLU A 14 5.46 33.30 24.42
N TYR A 15 5.38 32.24 23.62
CA TYR A 15 5.69 32.27 22.21
C TYR A 15 4.54 31.65 21.42
N VAL A 16 4.29 32.18 20.22
CA VAL A 16 3.36 31.56 19.29
C VAL A 16 3.97 30.28 18.74
N GLY A 17 3.33 29.15 19.04
CA GLY A 17 3.70 27.83 18.53
C GLY A 17 2.75 27.39 17.43
N GLN A 18 3.29 26.88 16.32
CA GLN A 18 2.51 26.20 15.29
C GLN A 18 2.78 24.71 15.39
N THR A 19 1.72 23.92 15.53
CA THR A 19 1.82 22.46 15.57
C THR A 19 1.59 21.90 14.17
N ALA A 20 2.45 20.97 13.75
CA ALA A 20 2.25 20.15 12.55
C ALA A 20 1.86 18.72 12.95
N GLY A 21 1.20 17.99 12.04
CA GLY A 21 0.95 16.57 12.22
C GLY A 21 2.27 15.82 12.39
N SER A 22 2.34 14.88 13.34
CA SER A 22 3.56 14.08 13.57
C SER A 22 4.02 13.29 12.34
N ARG A 23 3.08 12.95 11.45
CA ARG A 23 3.30 12.37 10.13
C ARG A 23 2.24 12.89 9.19
N GLU A 24 2.67 13.46 8.07
CA GLU A 24 1.82 13.82 6.96
C GLU A 24 2.08 12.83 5.82
N VAL A 25 1.02 12.17 5.34
CA VAL A 25 1.13 11.18 4.27
C VAL A 25 0.06 11.48 3.24
N GLU A 26 0.51 11.78 2.03
CA GLU A 26 -0.38 11.94 0.88
C GLU A 26 -0.71 10.57 0.29
N VAL A 27 -2.00 10.23 0.22
CA VAL A 27 -2.46 8.97 -0.37
C VAL A 27 -2.68 9.17 -1.86
N ARG A 28 -1.78 8.60 -2.68
CA ARG A 28 -1.87 8.63 -4.14
C ARG A 28 -2.31 7.28 -4.70
N ALA A 29 -3.13 7.31 -5.76
CA ALA A 29 -3.48 6.10 -6.49
C ALA A 29 -2.23 5.52 -7.17
N ARG A 30 -1.97 4.22 -6.94
CA ARG A 30 -0.85 3.50 -7.58
C ARG A 30 -1.14 3.06 -9.01
N VAL A 31 -2.42 3.06 -9.37
CA VAL A 31 -2.90 2.61 -10.67
C VAL A 31 -3.84 3.67 -11.24
N THR A 32 -3.81 3.83 -12.56
CA THR A 32 -4.71 4.72 -13.29
C THR A 32 -6.08 4.04 -13.44
N GLY A 33 -7.15 4.79 -13.27
CA GLY A 33 -8.51 4.29 -13.50
C GLY A 33 -9.56 5.25 -12.97
N ILE A 34 -10.82 4.88 -13.20
CA ILE A 34 -11.97 5.65 -12.72
C ILE A 34 -12.25 5.26 -11.28
N VAL A 35 -12.41 6.25 -10.39
CA VAL A 35 -12.83 6.02 -9.00
C VAL A 35 -14.32 5.72 -8.99
N LEU A 36 -14.69 4.49 -8.65
CA LEU A 36 -16.08 4.05 -8.54
C LEU A 36 -16.71 4.42 -7.21
N LYS A 37 -15.93 4.34 -6.12
CA LYS A 37 -16.45 4.57 -4.76
C LYS A 37 -15.39 5.12 -3.81
N ARG A 38 -15.83 5.98 -2.91
CA ARG A 38 -15.10 6.40 -1.71
C ARG A 38 -15.60 5.60 -0.50
N ASN A 39 -14.69 4.90 0.15
CA ASN A 39 -14.97 3.92 1.22
C ASN A 39 -14.61 4.42 2.63
N TYR A 40 -14.32 5.71 2.78
CA TYR A 40 -14.06 6.35 4.07
C TYR A 40 -14.95 7.58 4.26
N ARG A 41 -15.10 7.97 5.53
CA ARG A 41 -15.74 9.23 5.91
C ARG A 41 -14.67 10.30 6.07
N GLU A 42 -14.89 11.43 5.42
CA GLU A 42 -13.97 12.57 5.51
C GLU A 42 -13.84 13.07 6.95
N GLY A 43 -12.60 13.34 7.38
CA GLY A 43 -12.26 13.74 8.75
C GLY A 43 -12.25 12.61 9.79
N ALA A 44 -12.60 11.37 9.42
CA ALA A 44 -12.54 10.23 10.34
C ALA A 44 -11.11 9.64 10.41
N PRO A 45 -10.71 9.04 11.56
CA PRO A 45 -9.47 8.29 11.64
C PRO A 45 -9.53 7.06 10.74
N VAL A 46 -8.42 6.77 10.06
CA VAL A 46 -8.29 5.63 9.14
C VAL A 46 -7.17 4.69 9.59
N ALA A 47 -7.40 3.39 9.45
CA ALA A 47 -6.41 2.37 9.80
C ALA A 47 -5.50 2.04 8.60
N ARG A 48 -4.30 1.54 8.88
CA ARG A 48 -3.40 1.02 7.84
C ARG A 48 -4.09 -0.11 7.08
N GLY A 49 -4.07 -0.04 5.75
CA GLY A 49 -4.63 -1.07 4.87
C GLY A 49 -6.15 -0.99 4.67
N GLN A 50 -6.82 -0.01 5.29
CA GLN A 50 -8.24 0.21 5.05
C GLN A 50 -8.47 0.68 3.60
N SER A 51 -9.46 0.09 2.93
CA SER A 51 -9.86 0.53 1.59
C SER A 51 -10.40 1.95 1.66
N MET A 52 -9.71 2.88 1.01
CA MET A 52 -10.11 4.29 0.92
C MET A 52 -10.92 4.55 -0.36
N PHE A 53 -10.46 4.00 -1.47
CA PHE A 53 -11.06 4.20 -2.79
C PHE A 53 -11.15 2.87 -3.52
N THR A 54 -12.27 2.65 -4.20
CA THR A 54 -12.41 1.57 -5.18
C THR A 54 -12.21 2.15 -6.56
N ILE A 55 -11.18 1.68 -7.26
CA ILE A 55 -10.94 1.96 -8.67
C ILE A 55 -11.61 0.85 -9.50
N ASP A 56 -12.12 1.19 -10.69
CA ASP A 56 -12.73 0.21 -11.60
C ASP A 56 -11.80 -1.00 -11.84
N PRO A 57 -12.20 -2.21 -11.38
CA PRO A 57 -11.36 -3.39 -11.48
C PRO A 57 -11.41 -4.05 -12.85
N ALA A 58 -12.40 -3.74 -13.71
CA ALA A 58 -12.66 -4.53 -14.93
C ALA A 58 -11.43 -4.67 -15.85
N PRO A 59 -10.63 -3.61 -16.13
CA PRO A 59 -9.42 -3.75 -16.94
C PRO A 59 -8.35 -4.63 -16.27
N PHE A 60 -8.26 -4.57 -14.94
CA PHE A 60 -7.29 -5.33 -14.15
C PHE A 60 -7.69 -6.80 -14.01
N GLU A 61 -9.00 -7.09 -13.86
CA GLU A 61 -9.53 -8.46 -13.86
C GLU A 61 -9.28 -9.15 -15.19
N VAL A 62 -9.52 -8.45 -16.31
CA VAL A 62 -9.20 -8.98 -17.65
C VAL A 62 -7.70 -9.24 -17.80
N ALA A 63 -6.85 -8.33 -17.33
CA ALA A 63 -5.40 -8.53 -17.37
C ALA A 63 -4.94 -9.70 -16.49
N ALA A 64 -5.51 -9.86 -15.30
CA ALA A 64 -5.23 -10.97 -14.40
C ALA A 64 -5.65 -12.31 -15.04
N ALA A 65 -6.87 -12.41 -15.56
CA ALA A 65 -7.35 -13.61 -16.24
C ALA A 65 -6.47 -14.00 -17.45
N ARG A 66 -5.97 -13.02 -18.21
CA ARG A 66 -5.01 -13.28 -19.30
C ARG A 66 -3.68 -13.84 -18.78
N ALA A 67 -3.16 -13.30 -17.68
CA ALA A 67 -1.92 -13.78 -17.07
C ALA A 67 -2.08 -15.21 -16.52
N GLU A 68 -3.21 -15.51 -15.88
CA GLU A 68 -3.55 -16.85 -15.40
C GLU A 68 -3.65 -17.86 -16.55
N ALA A 69 -4.33 -17.50 -17.65
CA ALA A 69 -4.42 -18.35 -18.83
C ALA A 69 -3.03 -18.61 -19.47
N ALA A 70 -2.17 -17.59 -19.51
CA ALA A 70 -0.80 -17.73 -20.00
C ALA A 70 0.03 -18.68 -19.11
N LEU A 71 -0.12 -18.56 -17.79
CA LEU A 71 0.51 -19.46 -16.82
C LEU A 71 0.05 -20.91 -17.04
N ALA A 72 -1.25 -21.15 -17.12
CA ALA A 72 -1.80 -22.49 -17.35
C ALA A 72 -1.30 -23.11 -18.67
N SER A 73 -1.19 -22.31 -19.74
CA SER A 73 -0.62 -22.77 -21.01
C SER A 73 0.86 -23.16 -20.87
N ALA A 74 1.64 -22.37 -20.14
CA ALA A 74 3.05 -22.66 -19.89
C ALA A 74 3.23 -23.94 -19.05
N GLU A 75 2.41 -24.13 -18.02
CA GLU A 75 2.40 -25.35 -17.20
C GLU A 75 2.05 -26.59 -18.02
N ALA A 76 1.06 -26.50 -18.91
CA ALA A 76 0.69 -27.58 -19.81
C ALA A 76 1.84 -27.95 -20.76
N LYS A 77 2.54 -26.95 -21.32
CA LYS A 77 3.73 -27.15 -22.17
C LYS A 77 4.86 -27.81 -21.39
N LEU A 78 5.11 -27.37 -20.16
CA LEU A 78 6.12 -27.97 -19.28
C LEU A 78 5.80 -29.42 -18.96
N ALA A 79 4.54 -29.72 -18.64
CA ALA A 79 4.09 -31.09 -18.39
C ALA A 79 4.27 -31.98 -19.63
N GLN A 80 3.93 -31.48 -20.82
CA GLN A 80 4.15 -32.20 -22.07
C GLN A 80 5.64 -32.44 -22.35
N ALA A 81 6.49 -31.43 -22.15
CA ALA A 81 7.93 -31.55 -22.33
C ALA A 81 8.53 -32.59 -21.37
N ARG A 82 8.10 -32.59 -20.11
CA ARG A 82 8.49 -33.60 -19.11
C ARG A 82 8.08 -35.01 -19.51
N ARG A 83 6.84 -35.20 -19.96
CA ARG A 83 6.36 -36.50 -20.47
C ARG A 83 7.17 -36.97 -21.68
N ASN A 84 7.44 -36.07 -22.62
CA ASN A 84 8.25 -36.38 -23.81
C ASN A 84 9.68 -36.77 -23.41
N GLY A 85 10.31 -36.03 -22.50
CA GLY A 85 11.65 -36.34 -22.00
C GLY A 85 11.71 -37.70 -21.30
N ALA A 86 10.74 -37.99 -20.42
CA ALA A 86 10.64 -39.27 -19.74
C ALA A 86 10.47 -40.45 -20.71
N ARG A 87 9.69 -40.26 -21.78
CA ARG A 87 9.48 -41.27 -22.82
C ARG A 87 10.73 -41.52 -23.67
N LEU A 88 11.51 -40.49 -23.96
CA LEU A 88 12.69 -40.59 -24.83
C LEU A 88 13.94 -41.08 -24.08
N LYS A 89 14.05 -40.80 -22.78
CA LYS A 89 15.20 -41.20 -21.95
C LYS A 89 15.59 -42.69 -22.06
N PRO A 90 14.67 -43.68 -21.96
CA PRO A 90 15.02 -45.10 -22.05
C PRO A 90 15.37 -45.59 -23.47
N LEU A 91 15.34 -44.74 -24.50
CA LEU A 91 15.77 -45.11 -25.85
C LEU A 91 17.24 -44.76 -26.14
N PHE A 92 17.88 -44.02 -25.24
CA PHE A 92 19.28 -43.60 -25.33
C PHE A 92 20.22 -44.36 -24.39
N GLU A 93 19.68 -45.03 -23.38
CA GLU A 93 20.38 -45.92 -22.43
C GLU A 93 20.13 -47.38 -22.83
#